data_AF-A0AAU4L1V4-F1
#
_entry.id   AF-A0AAU4L1V4-F1
#
_cell.length_a   1.000
_cell.length_b   1.000
_cell.length_c   1.000
_cell.angle_alpha   90.00
_cell.angle_beta   90.00
_cell.angle_gamma   90.00
#
_symmetry.space_group_name_H-M   'P 1'
#
loop_
_entity.id
_entity.type
_entity.pdbx_description
1 polymer ?
#
loop_
_entity_poly.entity_id
_entity_poly.type
_entity_poly.pdbx_seq_one_letter_code
_entity_poly.pdbx_strand_id
1 'polypeptide(L)' 'MAYTAGLEHISACVDGQPRRYTLRATQVYRREDGEWRVAHRHGDTVTE' A
#
# COMPACT_ATOMS: atom_id res chain seq x y z
N MET A 1 8.37 4.29 -15.96
CA MET A 1 8.10 3.74 -14.61
C MET A 1 7.95 4.91 -13.65
N ALA A 2 7.07 4.81 -12.66
CA ALA A 2 6.93 5.79 -11.58
C ALA A 2 6.73 5.03 -10.26
N TYR A 3 6.94 5.70 -9.12
CA TYR A 3 6.67 5.10 -7.81
C TYR A 3 6.19 6.13 -6.79
N THR A 4 5.51 5.65 -5.77
CA THR A 4 5.18 6.38 -4.54
C THR A 4 5.73 5.60 -3.35
N ALA A 5 6.11 6.33 -2.30
CA ALA A 5 6.48 5.76 -1.01
C ALA A 5 5.80 6.58 0.08
N GLY A 6 5.23 5.91 1.09
CA GLY A 6 4.49 6.60 2.14
C GLY A 6 4.04 5.68 3.27
N LEU A 7 3.43 6.30 4.28
CA LEU A 7 2.76 5.60 5.36
C LEU A 7 1.27 5.46 5.05
N GLU A 8 0.76 4.24 5.16
CA GLU A 8 -0.65 3.95 5.05
C GLU A 8 -1.20 3.61 6.44
N HIS A 9 -2.19 4.39 6.88
CA HIS A 9 -2.87 4.19 8.16
C HIS A 9 -4.13 3.38 7.92
N ILE A 10 -4.13 2.11 8.34
CA ILE A 10 -5.20 1.16 8.04
C ILE A 10 -6.12 1.02 9.25
N SER A 11 -7.43 1.08 8.98
CA SER A 11 -8.48 0.66 9.90
C SER A 11 -9.33 -0.38 9.18
N ALA A 12 -9.31 -1.62 9.69
CA ALA A 12 -10.00 -2.75 9.06
C ALA A 12 -10.70 -3.62 10.12
N CYS A 13 -11.64 -4.44 9.68
CA CYS A 13 -12.23 -5.51 10.47
C CYS A 13 -11.86 -6.85 9.82
N VAL A 14 -11.21 -7.73 10.57
CA VAL A 14 -10.78 -9.05 10.10
C VAL A 14 -11.31 -10.08 11.09
N ASP A 15 -12.09 -11.04 10.60
CA ASP A 15 -12.77 -12.05 11.42
C ASP A 15 -13.66 -11.45 12.52
N GLY A 16 -14.34 -10.33 12.21
CA GLY A 16 -15.19 -9.61 13.15
C GLY A 16 -14.44 -8.76 14.17
N GLN A 17 -13.10 -8.76 14.15
CA GLN A 17 -12.27 -8.00 15.09
C GLN A 17 -11.69 -6.74 14.45
N PRO A 18 -11.85 -5.56 15.07
CA PRO A 18 -11.23 -4.33 14.57
C PRO A 18 -9.71 -4.41 14.70
N ARG A 19 -9.00 -3.97 13.67
CA ARG A 19 -7.55 -3.87 13.60
C ARG A 19 -7.14 -2.49 13.12
N ARG A 20 -6.13 -1.92 13.76
CA ARG A 20 -5.45 -0.69 13.33
C ARG A 20 -3.96 -0.93 13.28
N TYR A 21 -3.35 -0.58 12.16
CA TYR A 21 -1.91 -0.72 11.96
C TYR A 21 -1.43 0.24 10.86
N THR A 22 -0.15 0.60 10.92
CA THR A 22 0.50 1.44 9.92
C THR A 22 1.45 0.60 9.09
N LEU A 23 1.40 0.77 7.76
CA LEU A 23 2.36 0.17 6.84
C LEU A 23 3.26 1.24 6.24
N ARG A 24 4.56 0.96 6.14
CA ARG A 24 5.41 1.64 5.16
C ARG A 24 5.21 0.95 3.83
N ALA A 25 4.66 1.67 2.86
CA ALA A 25 4.30 1.13 1.57
C ALA A 25 5.10 1.78 0.45
N THR A 26 5.49 0.98 -0.53
CA THR A 26 6.01 1.44 -1.83
C THR A 26 5.12 0.85 -2.93
N GLN A 27 4.63 1.71 -3.81
CA GLN A 27 3.90 1.28 -5.01
C GLN A 27 4.71 1.64 -6.25
N VAL A 28 4.79 0.71 -7.19
CA VAL A 28 5.43 0.89 -8.49
C VAL A 28 4.36 0.89 -9.57
N TYR A 29 4.44 1.87 -10.45
CA TYR A 29 3.47 2.08 -11.53
C TYR A 29 4.11 1.87 -12.90
N ARG A 30 3.37 1.18 -13.77
CA ARG A 30 3.68 1.02 -15.19
C ARG A 30 2.61 1.75 -16.01
N ARG A 31 3.02 2.38 -17.10
CA ARG A 31 2.10 3.02 -18.05
C ARG A 31 1.64 1.97 -19.05
N GLU A 32 0.33 1.78 -19.19
CA GLU A 32 -0.31 0.79 -20.07
C GLU A 32 -1.48 1.49 -20.77
N ASP A 33 -1.50 1.48 -22.10
CA ASP A 33 -2.54 2.11 -22.93
C ASP A 33 -2.88 3.57 -22.54
N GLY A 34 -1.85 4.33 -22.13
CA GLY A 34 -2.07 5.70 -21.70
C GLY A 34 -2.74 5.83 -20.33
N GLU A 35 -2.70 4.78 -19.49
CA GLU A 35 -3.13 4.80 -18.09
C GLU A 35 -2.01 4.31 -17.16
N TRP A 36 -1.99 4.79 -15.91
CA TRP A 36 -1.06 4.28 -14.90
C TRP A 36 -1.72 3.11 -14.18
N ARG A 37 -1.02 1.97 -14.14
CA ARG A 37 -1.42 0.75 -13.43
C ARG A 37 -0.42 0.45 -12.32
N VAL A 38 -0.90 -0.09 -11.20
CA VAL A 38 -0.03 -0.61 -10.15
C VAL A 38 0.57 -1.93 -10.65
N ALA A 39 1.86 -1.93 -10.90
CA ALA A 39 2.60 -3.13 -11.33
C ALA A 39 3.11 -3.94 -10.15
N HIS A 40 3.43 -3.27 -9.04
CA HIS A 40 3.86 -3.91 -7.80
C HIS A 40 3.53 -3.03 -6.60
N ARG A 41 3.30 -3.67 -5.45
CA ARG A 41 3.19 -3.01 -4.16
C ARG A 41 3.88 -3.88 -3.11
N HIS A 42 4.75 -3.25 -2.33
CA HIS A 42 5.29 -3.84 -1.11
C HIS A 42 4.84 -3.01 0.08
N GLY A 43 4.48 -3.68 1.18
CA GLY A 43 4.11 -3.03 2.43
C GLY A 43 4.62 -3.84 3.60
N ASP A 44 5.30 -3.17 4.53
CA ASP A 44 5.80 -3.76 5.77
C ASP A 44 5.22 -3.00 6.97
N THR A 45 4.92 -3.73 8.05
CA THR A 45 4.40 -3.14 9.29
C THR A 45 5.47 -2.30 9.95
N VAL A 46 5.11 -1.07 10.32
CA VAL A 46 5.98 -0.25 11.15
C VAL A 46 5.86 -0.76 12.59
N THR A 47 6.93 -1.31 13.13
CA THR A 47 7.08 -1.51 14.59
C THR A 47 7.39 -0.15 15.22
N GLU A 48 6.69 0.19 16.30
CA GLU A 48 7.09 1.29 17.19
C GLU A 48 8.46 1.01 17.83
#